data_AF-A0A2S7Q4G3-F1
#
_entry.id   AF-A0A2S7Q4G3-F1
#
_cell.length_a   1.000
_cell.length_b   1.000
_cell.length_c   1.000
_cell.angle_alpha   90.00
_cell.angle_beta   90.00
_cell.angle_gamma   90.00
#
_symmetry.space_group_name_H-M   'P 1'
#
loop_
_entity.id
_entity.type
_entity.pdbx_description
1 polymer ?
#
loop_
_entity_poly.entity_id
_entity_poly.type
_entity_poly.pdbx_seq_one_letter_code
_entity_poly.pdbx_strand_id
1 'polypeptide(L)'
;MLALKSEALLHAILAIASLHIAKLQKTHVTASLKHYAIALRRIAKIVSIPGRREHPVVLATTLLLCFYECWCADHQKWSGHLLGVKSLVRDIDFAGMTAHIKAMRAQLRNEERARYREEQMRRGATFFEDRRKLPAFIEEIDENIVGVLMGSRLRYDECGGIIDDVAEKVESRIYSPSDLDSYELQRDLVWWYYKQDYIQSILGGGRLFLEYDRWSLCPPRAPLGRLDAVSYGTFDHLVLLIGRLADFSARDQKRKRLAMKANSTGGPTPPMPHFPGMIPNLKEPQPPMGFSPAYTISSESSENDDKDLEAQRLEAEDEWQEIRNAFSVLEDHFGEDFQPLGEEFSTPISTPFGTALQYRTYGVAGVWLNYYMGLIACHRAHPSMPPAAMAAAGLAARKTAYFANEIGRIAAGITGDLSMKTQVNPGVGAALIESSTCLFLAGVQYQKSEQRIWTVRRLKDIARLTGWESALAIAAGCETSWTKAAEFGKGPPYIKVEDEEEEDPTAQIWNSVRSLQKDHLGPFYRGEGQGEGMGSGGREDRERNMEGGVGMGERKERKLVLKTPERIHYALGVLGFQEDFGNLELVDEVGKEEKGGDMRRRGRGR
;
A
#
# COMPACT_ATOMS: atom_id res chain seq x y z
N MET A 1 19.85 -8.91 7.97
CA MET A 1 20.04 -10.05 8.91
C MET A 1 18.80 -10.92 9.14
N LEU A 2 17.57 -10.39 9.23
CA LEU A 2 16.36 -11.21 9.50
C LEU A 2 16.11 -12.32 8.47
N ALA A 3 16.32 -12.05 7.18
CA ALA A 3 16.19 -13.05 6.12
C ALA A 3 17.18 -14.22 6.28
N LEU A 4 18.38 -13.96 6.79
CA LEU A 4 19.38 -15.02 7.03
C LEU A 4 18.98 -15.93 8.20
N LYS A 5 18.12 -15.45 9.11
CA LYS A 5 17.60 -16.22 10.24
C LYS A 5 16.34 -17.01 9.90
N SER A 6 15.66 -16.69 8.79
CA SER A 6 14.42 -17.33 8.38
C SER A 6 14.44 -17.71 6.90
N GLU A 7 14.47 -19.02 6.65
CA GLU A 7 14.45 -19.56 5.28
C GLU A 7 13.17 -19.19 4.53
N ALA A 8 12.03 -19.03 5.22
CA ALA A 8 10.76 -18.64 4.59
C ALA A 8 10.85 -17.21 4.01
N LEU A 9 11.35 -16.27 4.83
CA LEU A 9 11.52 -14.87 4.42
C LEU A 9 12.55 -14.74 3.31
N LEU A 10 13.67 -15.46 3.40
CA LEU A 10 14.69 -15.48 2.36
C LEU A 10 14.10 -15.94 1.02
N HIS A 11 13.36 -17.04 0.99
CA HIS A 11 12.76 -17.53 -0.24
C HIS A 11 11.68 -16.58 -0.79
N ALA A 12 10.92 -15.88 0.04
CA ALA A 12 9.97 -14.87 -0.43
C ALA A 12 10.69 -13.67 -1.08
N ILE A 13 11.79 -13.18 -0.48
CA ILE A 13 12.62 -12.12 -1.07
C ILE A 13 13.23 -12.59 -2.40
N LEU A 14 13.78 -13.80 -2.44
CA LEU A 14 14.35 -14.37 -3.67
C LEU A 14 13.29 -14.55 -4.76
N ALA A 15 12.06 -14.92 -4.41
CA ALA A 15 10.96 -15.06 -5.36
C ALA A 15 10.66 -13.74 -6.07
N ILE A 16 10.52 -12.64 -5.32
CA ILE A 16 10.24 -11.30 -5.89
C ILE A 16 11.46 -10.77 -6.66
N ALA A 17 12.66 -10.90 -6.10
CA ALA A 17 13.87 -10.42 -6.76
C ALA A 17 14.09 -11.12 -8.12
N SER A 18 13.95 -12.44 -8.15
CA SER A 18 14.06 -13.21 -9.40
C SER A 18 12.89 -12.96 -10.35
N LEU A 19 11.68 -12.65 -9.86
CA LEU A 19 10.57 -12.20 -10.72
C LEU A 19 10.92 -10.89 -11.41
N HIS A 20 11.35 -9.90 -10.63
CA HIS A 20 11.70 -8.57 -11.13
C HIS A 20 12.82 -8.66 -12.18
N ILE A 21 13.90 -9.40 -11.90
CA ILE A 21 14.99 -9.62 -12.86
C ILE A 21 14.48 -10.34 -14.12
N ALA A 22 13.68 -11.39 -13.96
CA ALA A 22 13.15 -12.15 -15.10
C ALA A 22 12.29 -11.28 -16.02
N LYS A 23 11.46 -10.40 -15.45
CA LYS A 23 10.62 -9.47 -16.21
C LYS A 23 11.44 -8.41 -16.96
N LEU A 24 12.41 -7.78 -16.28
CA LEU A 24 13.27 -6.78 -16.93
C LEU A 24 14.15 -7.36 -18.04
N GLN A 25 14.62 -8.59 -17.85
CA GLN A 25 15.48 -9.27 -18.83
C GLN A 25 14.70 -10.07 -19.89
N LYS A 26 13.36 -10.08 -19.82
CA LYS A 26 12.48 -10.92 -20.66
C LYS A 26 12.91 -12.40 -20.66
N THR A 27 13.22 -12.95 -19.48
CA THR A 27 13.64 -14.36 -19.29
C THR A 27 12.58 -15.17 -18.55
N HIS A 28 12.76 -16.49 -18.50
CA HIS A 28 11.81 -17.41 -17.85
C HIS A 28 11.73 -17.19 -16.32
N VAL A 29 10.51 -17.14 -15.80
CA VAL A 29 10.20 -16.93 -14.38
C VAL A 29 10.35 -18.20 -13.51
N THR A 30 10.89 -19.30 -14.04
CA THR A 30 10.94 -20.61 -13.36
C THR A 30 11.66 -20.55 -12.01
N ALA A 31 12.76 -19.80 -11.91
CA ALA A 31 13.50 -19.63 -10.65
C ALA A 31 12.63 -18.95 -9.58
N SER A 32 11.87 -17.94 -9.99
CA SER A 32 10.94 -17.22 -9.14
C SER A 32 9.84 -18.11 -8.58
N LEU A 33 9.18 -18.87 -9.46
CA LEU A 33 8.13 -19.82 -9.08
C LEU A 33 8.64 -20.90 -8.12
N LYS A 34 9.87 -21.39 -8.31
CA LYS A 34 10.49 -22.36 -7.40
C LYS A 34 10.65 -21.78 -5.99
N HIS A 35 11.19 -20.57 -5.88
CA HIS A 35 11.35 -19.90 -4.58
C HIS A 35 10.00 -19.57 -3.94
N TYR A 36 9.03 -19.12 -4.73
CA TYR A 36 7.65 -18.87 -4.29
C TYR A 36 7.01 -20.13 -3.68
N ALA A 37 7.08 -21.27 -4.37
CA ALA A 37 6.53 -22.53 -3.89
C ALA A 37 7.24 -23.08 -2.62
N ILE A 38 8.53 -22.78 -2.45
CA ILE A 38 9.27 -23.13 -1.23
C ILE A 38 8.82 -22.22 -0.08
N ALA A 39 8.71 -20.91 -0.30
CA ALA A 39 8.25 -19.95 0.70
C ALA A 39 6.84 -20.31 1.22
N LEU A 40 5.90 -20.62 0.31
CA LEU A 40 4.54 -21.07 0.67
C LEU A 40 4.54 -22.31 1.57
N ARG A 41 5.29 -23.34 1.21
CA ARG A 41 5.35 -24.58 2.01
C ARG A 41 5.96 -24.34 3.39
N ARG A 42 6.95 -23.44 3.49
CA ARG A 42 7.59 -23.11 4.77
C ARG A 42 6.68 -22.27 5.65
N ILE A 43 6.00 -21.27 5.10
CA ILE A 43 5.12 -20.43 5.89
C ILE A 43 3.90 -21.18 6.40
N ALA A 44 3.31 -22.07 5.59
CA ALA A 44 2.20 -22.92 6.02
C ALA A 44 2.56 -23.75 7.27
N LYS A 45 3.79 -24.29 7.32
CA LYS A 45 4.30 -25.03 8.49
C LYS A 45 4.53 -24.15 9.72
N ILE A 46 4.98 -22.91 9.53
CA ILE A 46 5.22 -21.98 10.66
C ILE A 46 3.89 -21.51 11.25
N VAL A 47 2.92 -21.21 10.39
CA VAL A 47 1.58 -20.74 10.78
C VAL A 47 0.76 -21.84 11.46
N SER A 48 0.99 -23.12 11.14
CA SER A 48 0.33 -24.24 11.84
C SER A 48 0.79 -24.42 13.30
N ILE A 49 1.88 -23.78 13.72
CA ILE A 49 2.41 -23.90 15.09
C ILE A 49 1.85 -22.76 15.95
N PRO A 50 1.12 -23.06 17.05
CA PRO A 50 0.65 -22.04 18.00
C PRO A 50 1.82 -21.23 18.59
N GLY A 51 1.63 -19.92 18.78
CA GLY A 51 2.63 -19.02 19.37
C GLY A 51 3.75 -18.54 18.42
N ARG A 52 3.84 -19.04 17.19
CA ARG A 52 4.80 -18.54 16.18
C ARG A 52 4.20 -17.57 15.16
N ARG A 53 2.89 -17.33 15.23
CA ARG A 53 2.13 -16.46 14.31
C ARG A 53 2.44 -14.98 14.51
N GLU A 54 2.65 -14.57 15.76
CA GLU A 54 2.94 -13.17 16.15
C GLU A 54 4.31 -12.67 15.68
N HIS A 55 5.19 -13.56 15.20
CA HIS A 55 6.56 -13.17 14.85
C HIS A 55 6.59 -12.27 13.60
N PRO A 56 7.28 -11.11 13.61
CA PRO A 56 7.28 -10.14 12.50
C PRO A 56 7.72 -10.75 11.15
N VAL A 57 8.58 -11.76 11.20
CA VAL A 57 9.02 -12.52 10.01
C VAL A 57 7.87 -13.21 9.28
N VAL A 58 6.87 -13.75 9.98
CA VAL A 58 5.72 -14.42 9.36
C VAL A 58 4.84 -13.39 8.67
N LEU A 59 4.60 -12.24 9.33
CA LEU A 59 3.89 -11.11 8.76
C LEU A 59 4.60 -10.60 7.49
N ALA A 60 5.90 -10.30 7.57
CA ALA A 60 6.71 -9.83 6.45
C ALA A 60 6.71 -10.84 5.28
N THR A 61 6.86 -12.13 5.57
CA THR A 61 6.88 -13.18 4.54
C THR A 61 5.53 -13.31 3.84
N THR A 62 4.41 -13.28 4.58
CA THR A 62 3.07 -13.36 3.99
C THR A 62 2.78 -12.13 3.12
N LEU A 63 3.14 -10.94 3.62
CA LEU A 63 2.96 -9.70 2.86
C LEU A 63 3.86 -9.63 1.61
N LEU A 64 5.09 -10.16 1.64
CA LEU A 64 5.92 -10.38 0.44
C LEU A 64 5.20 -11.23 -0.59
N LEU A 65 4.64 -12.37 -0.18
CA LEU A 65 3.91 -13.25 -1.09
C LEU A 65 2.62 -12.61 -1.61
N CYS A 66 1.95 -11.80 -0.79
CA CYS A 66 0.83 -10.98 -1.21
C CYS A 66 1.25 -10.00 -2.32
N PHE A 67 2.34 -9.27 -2.13
CA PHE A 67 2.87 -8.34 -3.13
C PHE A 67 3.39 -9.02 -4.39
N TYR A 68 3.93 -10.24 -4.28
CA TYR A 68 4.29 -11.07 -5.42
C TYR A 68 3.09 -11.31 -6.34
N GLU A 69 1.92 -11.65 -5.78
CA GLU A 69 0.71 -11.88 -6.57
C GLU A 69 0.13 -10.59 -7.13
N CYS A 70 0.24 -9.49 -6.38
CA CYS A 70 -0.07 -8.15 -6.87
C CYS A 70 0.82 -7.79 -8.07
N TRP A 71 2.12 -8.11 -8.01
CA TRP A 71 3.07 -7.88 -9.11
C TRP A 71 2.67 -8.62 -10.39
N CYS A 72 2.22 -9.88 -10.26
CA CYS A 72 1.77 -10.74 -11.36
C CYS A 72 0.31 -10.49 -11.81
N ALA A 73 -0.34 -9.45 -11.28
CA ALA A 73 -1.75 -9.12 -11.53
C ALA A 73 -2.74 -10.26 -11.22
N ASP A 74 -2.46 -11.13 -10.24
CA ASP A 74 -3.37 -12.20 -9.80
C ASP A 74 -4.18 -11.74 -8.58
N HIS A 75 -5.33 -11.10 -8.86
CA HIS A 75 -6.17 -10.53 -7.81
C HIS A 75 -6.70 -11.56 -6.81
N GLN A 76 -7.00 -12.79 -7.26
CA GLN A 76 -7.60 -13.81 -6.40
C GLN A 76 -6.59 -14.33 -5.37
N LYS A 77 -5.36 -14.63 -5.81
CA LYS A 77 -4.29 -15.04 -4.88
C LYS A 77 -3.83 -13.88 -4.00
N TRP A 78 -3.74 -12.67 -4.55
CA TRP A 78 -3.46 -11.46 -3.78
C TRP A 78 -4.44 -11.30 -2.61
N SER A 79 -5.75 -11.38 -2.90
CA SER A 79 -6.80 -11.29 -1.88
C SER A 79 -6.73 -12.43 -0.87
N GLY A 80 -6.45 -13.65 -1.30
CA GLY A 80 -6.29 -14.81 -0.41
C GLY A 80 -5.13 -14.65 0.58
N HIS A 81 -3.98 -14.14 0.12
CA HIS A 81 -2.85 -13.82 1.00
C HIS A 81 -3.19 -12.67 1.95
N LEU A 82 -3.87 -11.63 1.47
CA LEU A 82 -4.25 -10.49 2.29
C LEU A 82 -5.23 -10.89 3.42
N LEU A 83 -6.16 -11.81 3.15
CA LEU A 83 -7.03 -12.38 4.17
C LEU A 83 -6.27 -13.26 5.18
N GLY A 84 -5.19 -13.93 4.74
CA GLY A 84 -4.24 -14.58 5.65
C GLY A 84 -3.52 -13.58 6.56
N VAL A 85 -3.06 -12.45 6.01
CA VAL A 85 -2.41 -11.38 6.77
C VAL A 85 -3.35 -10.78 7.80
N LYS A 86 -4.63 -10.55 7.48
CA LYS A 86 -5.66 -10.09 8.44
C LYS A 86 -5.58 -10.86 9.75
N SER A 87 -5.53 -12.19 9.66
CA SER A 87 -5.50 -13.07 10.84
C SER A 87 -4.24 -12.85 11.67
N LEU A 88 -3.09 -12.66 11.03
CA LEU A 88 -1.83 -12.36 11.71
C LEU A 88 -1.84 -10.97 12.38
N VAL A 89 -2.41 -9.97 11.71
CA VAL A 89 -2.53 -8.60 12.26
C VAL A 89 -3.44 -8.58 13.48
N ARG A 90 -4.52 -9.36 13.48
CA ARG A 90 -5.44 -9.48 14.61
C ARG A 90 -4.78 -10.08 15.86
N ASP A 91 -3.78 -10.94 15.68
CA ASP A 91 -3.06 -11.58 16.78
C ASP A 91 -2.03 -10.64 17.45
N ILE A 92 -1.75 -9.45 16.88
CA ILE A 92 -0.78 -8.48 17.43
C ILE A 92 -1.44 -7.55 18.44
N ASP A 93 -0.88 -7.49 19.65
CA ASP A 93 -1.30 -6.58 20.72
C ASP A 93 -0.68 -5.17 20.59
N PHE A 94 -1.10 -4.42 19.57
CA PHE A 94 -0.62 -3.05 19.36
C PHE A 94 -1.04 -2.08 20.46
N ALA A 95 -2.26 -2.24 21.01
CA ALA A 95 -2.79 -1.39 22.06
C ALA A 95 -1.91 -1.45 23.31
N GLY A 96 -1.64 -2.66 23.81
CA GLY A 96 -0.83 -2.84 25.00
C GLY A 96 0.65 -2.45 24.77
N MET A 97 1.23 -2.79 23.62
CA MET A 97 2.60 -2.35 23.28
C MET A 97 2.72 -0.83 23.19
N THR A 98 1.75 -0.16 22.57
CA THR A 98 1.73 1.31 22.42
C THR A 98 1.58 1.98 23.79
N ALA A 99 0.65 1.50 24.62
CA ALA A 99 0.46 2.00 25.98
C ALA A 99 1.74 1.85 26.82
N HIS A 100 2.40 0.70 26.73
CA HIS A 100 3.68 0.46 27.42
C HIS A 100 4.80 1.40 26.93
N ILE A 101 4.95 1.58 25.61
CA ILE A 101 5.94 2.50 25.02
C ILE A 101 5.66 3.94 25.46
N LYS A 102 4.40 4.38 25.42
CA LYS A 102 4.01 5.71 25.87
C LYS A 102 4.28 5.92 27.36
N ALA A 103 3.93 4.96 28.21
CA ALA A 103 4.21 5.01 29.65
C ALA A 103 5.72 5.09 29.93
N MET A 104 6.52 4.28 29.24
CA MET A 104 7.98 4.31 29.33
C MET A 104 8.55 5.67 28.89
N ARG A 105 8.09 6.21 27.75
CA ARG A 105 8.51 7.54 27.27
C ARG A 105 8.09 8.65 28.23
N ALA A 106 6.89 8.58 28.79
CA ALA A 106 6.41 9.54 29.80
C ALA A 106 7.27 9.51 31.07
N GLN A 107 7.67 8.31 31.53
CA GLN A 107 8.59 8.16 32.65
C GLN A 107 9.95 8.79 32.35
N LEU A 108 10.55 8.49 31.19
CA LEU A 108 11.83 9.10 30.76
C LEU A 108 11.73 10.63 30.69
N ARG A 109 10.63 11.18 30.17
CA ARG A 109 10.37 12.63 30.16
C ARG A 109 10.31 13.21 31.58
N ASN A 110 9.65 12.53 32.50
CA ASN A 110 9.54 12.98 33.88
C ASN A 110 10.89 12.94 34.60
N GLU A 111 11.69 11.91 34.36
CA GLU A 111 13.05 11.76 34.88
C GLU A 111 13.98 12.84 34.31
N GLU A 112 13.92 13.12 33.01
CA GLU A 112 14.71 14.18 32.38
C GLU A 112 14.32 15.57 32.89
N ARG A 113 13.01 15.86 33.02
CA ARG A 113 12.50 17.08 33.66
C ARG A 113 12.91 17.20 35.13
N ALA A 114 13.02 16.08 35.84
CA ALA A 114 13.51 16.08 37.22
C ALA A 114 15.02 16.40 37.27
N ARG A 115 15.83 15.74 36.42
CA ARG A 115 17.27 16.04 36.27
C ARG A 115 17.53 17.50 35.89
N TYR A 116 16.75 18.03 34.96
CA TYR A 116 16.85 19.44 34.55
C TYR A 116 16.52 20.39 35.71
N ARG A 117 15.46 20.11 36.47
CA ARG A 117 15.11 20.86 37.69
C ARG A 117 16.20 20.77 38.76
N GLU A 118 16.80 19.61 38.97
CA GLU A 118 17.94 19.43 39.88
C GLU A 118 19.18 20.19 39.41
N GLU A 119 19.51 20.16 38.11
CA GLU A 119 20.64 20.88 37.55
C GLU A 119 20.44 22.40 37.62
N GLN A 120 19.20 22.87 37.42
CA GLN A 120 18.80 24.26 37.63
C GLN A 120 18.98 24.69 39.09
N MET A 121 18.52 23.88 40.05
CA MET A 121 18.74 24.16 41.49
C MET A 121 20.23 24.16 41.86
N ARG A 122 21.02 23.26 41.28
CA ARG A 122 22.46 23.13 41.56
C ARG A 122 23.30 24.27 40.99
N ARG A 123 22.97 24.76 39.79
CA ARG A 123 23.76 25.79 39.08
C ARG A 123 23.28 27.22 39.32
N GLY A 124 22.06 27.43 39.80
CA GLY A 124 21.53 28.75 40.14
C GLY A 124 21.74 29.77 39.01
N ALA A 125 22.40 30.91 39.30
CA ALA A 125 22.67 31.98 38.33
C ALA A 125 23.62 31.61 37.18
N THR A 126 24.32 30.48 37.25
CA THR A 126 25.20 29.96 36.17
C THR A 126 24.51 28.91 35.29
N PHE A 127 23.22 28.67 35.54
CA PHE A 127 22.43 27.76 34.72
C PHE A 127 22.20 28.39 33.34
N PHE A 128 22.80 27.79 32.32
CA PHE A 128 22.55 28.14 30.93
C PHE A 128 21.62 27.10 30.32
N GLU A 129 20.43 27.53 29.93
CA GLU A 129 19.44 26.71 29.24
C GLU A 129 19.93 26.43 27.81
N ASP A 130 20.56 25.28 27.62
CA ASP A 130 20.93 24.82 26.30
C ASP A 130 19.69 24.23 25.62
N ARG A 131 18.97 25.08 24.89
CA ARG A 131 17.75 24.74 24.15
C ARG A 131 17.97 23.65 23.07
N ARG A 132 19.24 23.31 22.77
CA ARG A 132 19.65 22.18 21.90
C ARG A 132 19.72 20.84 22.64
N LYS A 133 19.68 20.84 23.97
CA LYS A 133 19.66 19.65 24.84
C LYS A 133 18.28 19.27 25.33
N LEU A 134 17.25 20.09 25.13
CA LEU A 134 15.91 19.53 25.03
C LEU A 134 15.98 18.63 23.81
N PRO A 135 15.79 17.30 23.94
CA PRO A 135 15.52 16.49 22.77
C PRO A 135 14.43 17.23 22.01
N ALA A 136 14.62 17.45 20.71
CA ALA A 136 13.52 17.84 19.84
C ALA A 136 12.47 16.76 20.06
N PHE A 137 11.52 17.02 20.96
CA PHE A 137 10.50 16.09 21.33
C PHE A 137 9.84 15.74 20.02
N ILE A 138 9.91 14.46 19.63
CA ILE A 138 9.09 13.97 18.54
C ILE A 138 7.68 14.32 18.98
N GLU A 139 7.15 15.40 18.39
CA GLU A 139 5.83 15.91 18.69
C GLU A 139 4.88 14.72 18.62
N GLU A 140 4.15 14.50 19.72
CA GLU A 140 3.25 13.37 19.81
C GLU A 140 2.17 13.52 18.72
N ILE A 141 1.75 12.39 18.17
CA ILE A 141 0.70 12.36 17.14
C ILE A 141 -0.53 13.07 17.71
N ASP A 142 -1.10 14.03 16.97
CA ASP A 142 -2.29 14.74 17.41
C ASP A 142 -3.51 13.82 17.36
N GLU A 143 -3.88 13.29 18.52
CA GLU A 143 -5.02 12.37 18.67
C GLU A 143 -6.35 13.00 18.25
N ASN A 144 -6.47 14.34 18.31
CA ASN A 144 -7.68 15.03 17.88
C ASN A 144 -7.83 14.96 16.37
N ILE A 145 -6.75 15.22 15.62
CA ILE A 145 -6.74 15.12 14.16
C ILE A 145 -7.06 13.67 13.76
N VAL A 146 -6.41 12.69 14.38
CA VAL A 146 -6.70 11.27 14.11
C VAL A 146 -8.17 10.96 14.41
N GLY A 147 -8.73 11.48 15.51
CA GLY A 147 -10.14 11.28 15.84
C GLY A 147 -11.10 11.88 14.81
N VAL A 148 -10.81 13.08 14.31
CA VAL A 148 -11.60 13.72 13.22
C VAL A 148 -11.55 12.88 11.94
N LEU A 149 -10.37 12.39 11.57
CA LEU A 149 -10.18 11.56 10.37
C LEU A 149 -10.90 10.21 10.49
N MET A 150 -10.86 9.59 11.68
CA MET A 150 -11.53 8.32 11.94
C MET A 150 -13.04 8.47 12.15
N GLY A 151 -13.53 9.65 12.52
CA GLY A 151 -14.93 9.88 12.88
C GLY A 151 -15.28 9.48 14.31
N SER A 152 -14.28 9.16 15.13
CA SER A 152 -14.45 8.65 16.49
C SER A 152 -13.47 9.35 17.43
N ARG A 153 -13.86 9.64 18.67
CA ARG A 153 -12.91 10.18 19.65
C ARG A 153 -11.92 9.09 20.06
N LEU A 154 -10.63 9.40 20.02
CA LEU A 154 -9.54 8.47 20.28
C LEU A 154 -8.66 8.97 21.41
N ARG A 155 -8.23 8.06 22.28
CA ARG A 155 -7.13 8.29 23.23
C ARG A 155 -6.18 7.10 23.24
N TYR A 156 -4.95 7.31 22.79
CA TYR A 156 -3.96 6.23 22.78
C TYR A 156 -3.39 5.93 24.17
N ASP A 157 -3.61 6.83 25.15
CA ASP A 157 -3.08 6.74 26.52
C ASP A 157 -3.81 5.73 27.40
N GLU A 158 -5.07 5.40 27.08
CA GLU A 158 -5.95 4.55 27.91
C GLU A 158 -6.42 3.28 27.17
N CYS A 159 -5.53 2.68 26.37
CA CYS A 159 -5.69 1.40 25.63
C CYS A 159 -5.91 1.50 24.10
N GLY A 160 -5.65 2.65 23.46
CA GLY A 160 -5.73 2.74 21.99
C GLY A 160 -7.10 2.40 21.40
N GLY A 161 -8.15 2.40 22.22
CA GLY A 161 -9.52 2.11 21.85
C GLY A 161 -10.29 3.39 21.52
N ILE A 162 -11.33 3.23 20.71
CA ILE A 162 -12.38 4.24 20.55
C ILE A 162 -13.05 4.41 21.91
N ILE A 163 -13.25 5.65 22.36
CA ILE A 163 -13.73 5.96 23.73
C ILE A 163 -15.10 5.33 24.04
N ASP A 164 -15.89 5.00 23.01
CA ASP A 164 -17.23 4.41 23.13
C ASP A 164 -17.22 2.89 23.38
N ASP A 165 -16.09 2.19 23.19
CA ASP A 165 -15.99 0.76 23.49
C ASP A 165 -15.51 0.55 24.93
N VAL A 166 -16.24 -0.30 25.67
CA VAL A 166 -15.89 -0.73 27.03
C VAL A 166 -14.47 -1.25 27.01
N ALA A 167 -13.54 -0.50 27.61
CA ALA A 167 -12.12 -0.86 27.70
C ALA A 167 -11.97 -2.31 28.17
N GLU A 168 -11.71 -3.23 27.24
CA GLU A 168 -11.26 -4.57 27.60
C GLU A 168 -9.99 -4.36 28.42
N LYS A 169 -10.04 -4.77 29.68
CA LYS A 169 -8.91 -4.68 30.61
C LYS A 169 -7.70 -5.29 29.92
N VAL A 170 -6.77 -4.43 29.48
CA VAL A 170 -5.46 -4.88 29.00
C VAL A 170 -4.81 -5.58 30.17
N GLU A 171 -4.82 -6.91 30.16
CA GLU A 171 -4.02 -7.70 31.08
C GLU A 171 -2.60 -7.17 30.96
N SER A 172 -1.97 -6.86 32.10
CA SER A 172 -0.63 -6.29 32.15
C SER A 172 0.40 -7.30 31.67
N ARG A 173 0.49 -7.49 30.35
CA ARG A 173 1.51 -8.29 29.69
C ARG A 173 2.84 -7.58 29.92
N ILE A 174 3.82 -8.33 30.43
CA ILE A 174 5.18 -7.81 30.60
C ILE A 174 5.85 -7.87 29.23
N TYR A 175 6.18 -6.71 28.66
CA TYR A 175 6.84 -6.62 27.37
C TYR A 175 8.37 -6.76 27.52
N SER A 176 8.97 -7.61 26.70
CA SER A 176 10.42 -7.77 26.60
C SER A 176 11.03 -6.65 25.74
N PRO A 177 12.31 -6.28 25.94
CA PRO A 177 13.03 -5.42 24.99
C PRO A 177 12.98 -5.91 23.53
N SER A 178 12.94 -7.23 23.31
CA SER A 178 12.80 -7.81 21.97
C SER A 178 11.43 -7.57 21.34
N ASP A 179 10.37 -7.40 22.15
CA ASP A 179 9.04 -7.09 21.66
C ASP A 179 9.00 -5.63 21.17
N LEU A 180 9.68 -4.73 21.89
CA LEU A 180 9.83 -3.32 21.52
C LEU A 180 10.67 -3.10 20.25
N ASP A 181 11.64 -3.98 20.01
CA ASP A 181 12.41 -3.97 18.76
C ASP A 181 11.59 -4.50 17.57
N SER A 182 10.64 -5.41 17.83
CA SER A 182 9.74 -5.94 16.82
C SER A 182 8.58 -5.00 16.51
N TYR A 183 8.19 -4.15 17.48
CA TYR A 183 7.07 -3.21 17.38
C TYR A 183 7.17 -2.29 16.16
N GLU A 184 8.31 -1.62 15.94
CA GLU A 184 8.46 -0.69 14.81
C GLU A 184 8.32 -1.41 13.46
N LEU A 185 8.94 -2.59 13.34
CA LEU A 185 8.84 -3.38 12.12
C LEU A 185 7.41 -3.88 11.88
N GLN A 186 6.71 -4.32 12.94
CA GLN A 186 5.30 -4.71 12.84
C GLN A 186 4.42 -3.53 12.47
N ARG A 187 4.66 -2.35 13.07
CA ARG A 187 3.96 -1.10 12.77
C ARG A 187 4.10 -0.74 11.29
N ASP A 188 5.32 -0.75 10.76
CA ASP A 188 5.58 -0.50 9.33
C ASP A 188 4.85 -1.47 8.41
N LEU A 189 4.91 -2.77 8.73
CA LEU A 189 4.25 -3.82 7.95
C LEU A 189 2.72 -3.70 7.97
N VAL A 190 2.15 -3.29 9.10
CA VAL A 190 0.71 -3.13 9.27
C VAL A 190 0.19 -1.90 8.55
N TRP A 191 0.91 -0.77 8.57
CA TRP A 191 0.55 0.38 7.75
C TRP A 191 0.57 0.07 6.26
N TRP A 192 1.52 -0.78 5.83
CA TRP A 192 1.49 -1.27 4.47
C TRP A 192 0.32 -2.23 4.19
N TYR A 193 -0.07 -3.07 5.15
CA TYR A 193 -1.28 -3.90 5.04
C TYR A 193 -2.55 -3.05 4.88
N TYR A 194 -2.75 -2.02 5.70
CA TYR A 194 -3.90 -1.11 5.61
C TYR A 194 -4.02 -0.49 4.22
N LYS A 195 -2.87 -0.13 3.62
CA LYS A 195 -2.83 0.34 2.25
C LYS A 195 -3.38 -0.68 1.25
N GLN A 196 -2.93 -1.93 1.33
CA GLN A 196 -3.43 -2.99 0.45
C GLN A 196 -4.92 -3.26 0.66
N ASP A 197 -5.40 -3.16 1.91
CA ASP A 197 -6.78 -3.45 2.26
C ASP A 197 -7.77 -2.39 1.73
N TYR A 198 -7.46 -1.09 1.85
CA TYR A 198 -8.33 -0.09 1.23
C TYR A 198 -8.29 -0.18 -0.31
N ILE A 199 -7.14 -0.49 -0.91
CA ILE A 199 -7.02 -0.63 -2.36
C ILE A 199 -7.89 -1.80 -2.85
N GLN A 200 -7.85 -2.95 -2.17
CA GLN A 200 -8.72 -4.08 -2.56
C GLN A 200 -10.19 -3.72 -2.41
N SER A 201 -10.58 -3.01 -1.33
CA SER A 201 -11.96 -2.62 -1.11
C SER A 201 -12.46 -1.65 -2.18
N ILE A 202 -11.68 -0.62 -2.53
CA ILE A 202 -12.04 0.36 -3.56
C ILE A 202 -12.15 -0.29 -4.95
N LEU A 203 -11.20 -1.15 -5.32
CA LEU A 203 -11.20 -1.80 -6.63
C LEU A 203 -12.26 -2.91 -6.73
N GLY A 204 -12.42 -3.69 -5.67
CA GLY A 204 -13.34 -4.82 -5.59
C GLY A 204 -14.78 -4.43 -5.28
N GLY A 205 -15.01 -3.22 -4.74
CA GLY A 205 -16.33 -2.79 -4.26
C GLY A 205 -16.83 -3.63 -3.08
N GLY A 206 -15.91 -4.23 -2.34
CA GLY A 206 -16.17 -5.09 -1.18
C GLY A 206 -15.82 -4.40 0.13
N ARG A 207 -16.09 -5.08 1.26
CA ARG A 207 -15.69 -4.59 2.59
C ARG A 207 -14.17 -4.66 2.75
N LEU A 208 -13.65 -3.83 3.66
CA LEU A 208 -12.30 -4.03 4.20
C LEU A 208 -12.21 -5.44 4.80
N PHE A 209 -11.06 -6.09 4.66
CA PHE A 209 -10.85 -7.40 5.26
C PHE A 209 -10.69 -7.27 6.76
N LEU A 210 -9.90 -6.30 7.24
CA LEU A 210 -9.83 -5.97 8.65
C LEU A 210 -10.91 -4.94 9.01
N GLU A 211 -11.58 -5.16 10.15
CA GLU A 211 -12.53 -4.19 10.71
C GLU A 211 -11.87 -2.83 10.88
N TYR A 212 -12.52 -1.77 10.38
CA TYR A 212 -11.94 -0.43 10.36
C TYR A 212 -11.65 0.10 11.78
N ASP A 213 -12.49 -0.23 12.75
CA ASP A 213 -12.30 0.18 14.16
C ASP A 213 -10.95 -0.29 14.72
N ARG A 214 -10.46 -1.44 14.26
CA ARG A 214 -9.16 -2.00 14.67
C ARG A 214 -7.96 -1.24 14.10
N TRP A 215 -8.14 -0.38 13.11
CA TRP A 215 -7.06 0.43 12.56
C TRP A 215 -6.59 1.47 13.58
N SER A 216 -7.47 1.89 14.50
CA SER A 216 -7.13 2.76 15.62
C SER A 216 -6.07 2.18 16.56
N LEU A 217 -5.96 0.85 16.65
CA LEU A 217 -5.02 0.19 17.56
C LEU A 217 -3.55 0.45 17.20
N CYS A 218 -3.27 0.72 15.92
CA CYS A 218 -1.94 1.02 15.41
C CYS A 218 -1.80 2.53 15.17
N PRO A 219 -1.01 3.27 15.97
CA PRO A 219 -0.85 4.70 15.78
C PRO A 219 -0.07 5.02 14.49
N PRO A 220 -0.34 6.19 13.85
CA PRO A 220 0.46 6.71 12.74
C PRO A 220 1.96 6.71 13.03
N ARG A 221 2.79 6.52 12.01
CA ARG A 221 4.25 6.40 12.23
C ARG A 221 4.93 7.71 12.59
N ALA A 222 4.40 8.83 12.09
CA ALA A 222 4.87 10.18 12.35
C ALA A 222 3.71 11.20 12.30
N PRO A 223 3.91 12.42 12.84
CA PRO A 223 2.94 13.51 12.74
C PRO A 223 2.61 13.92 11.31
N LEU A 224 1.47 14.60 11.16
CA LEU A 224 0.98 15.14 9.89
C LEU A 224 1.80 16.36 9.43
N GLY A 225 1.98 16.51 8.11
CA GLY A 225 2.48 17.76 7.50
C GLY A 225 4.00 17.96 7.52
N ARG A 226 4.78 16.95 7.92
CA ARG A 226 6.24 17.04 8.07
C ARG A 226 7.02 16.36 6.93
N LEU A 227 8.04 17.04 6.40
CA LEU A 227 8.95 16.46 5.40
C LEU A 227 10.11 15.68 5.98
N ASP A 228 10.64 16.12 7.12
CA ASP A 228 11.81 15.52 7.80
C ASP A 228 11.49 14.13 8.36
N ALA A 229 10.23 13.89 8.72
CA ALA A 229 9.73 12.58 9.08
C ALA A 229 9.35 11.73 7.86
N VAL A 230 9.78 12.08 6.63
CA VAL A 230 9.35 11.52 5.34
C VAL A 230 7.81 11.50 5.21
N SER A 231 7.27 11.58 4.00
CA SER A 231 5.83 11.71 3.75
C SER A 231 4.93 10.58 4.31
N TYR A 232 5.48 9.59 5.02
CA TYR A 232 4.74 8.45 5.58
C TYR A 232 3.82 8.82 6.73
N GLY A 233 4.16 9.79 7.58
CA GLY A 233 3.25 10.26 8.63
C GLY A 233 1.96 10.81 8.03
N THR A 234 2.08 11.76 7.11
CA THR A 234 0.94 12.29 6.35
C THR A 234 0.20 11.21 5.57
N PHE A 235 0.93 10.27 4.97
CA PHE A 235 0.31 9.17 4.24
C PHE A 235 -0.52 8.25 5.15
N ASP A 236 -0.06 7.96 6.37
CA ASP A 236 -0.79 7.15 7.35
C ASP A 236 -2.14 7.80 7.74
N HIS A 237 -2.15 9.12 7.94
CA HIS A 237 -3.38 9.88 8.20
C HIS A 237 -4.34 9.82 7.00
N LEU A 238 -3.82 9.93 5.78
CA LEU A 238 -4.60 9.76 4.56
C LEU A 238 -5.16 8.33 4.43
N VAL A 239 -4.37 7.31 4.78
CA VAL A 239 -4.79 5.90 4.77
C VAL A 239 -5.97 5.67 5.70
N LEU A 240 -5.97 6.25 6.91
CA LEU A 240 -7.11 6.18 7.82
C LEU A 240 -8.37 6.75 7.16
N LEU A 241 -8.29 7.96 6.62
CA LEU A 241 -9.44 8.61 5.99
C LEU A 241 -9.98 7.82 4.78
N ILE A 242 -9.10 7.28 3.94
CA ILE A 242 -9.50 6.42 2.81
C ILE A 242 -10.09 5.10 3.32
N GLY A 243 -9.58 4.55 4.43
CA GLY A 243 -10.15 3.40 5.12
C GLY A 243 -11.58 3.64 5.58
N ARG A 244 -11.84 4.77 6.26
CA ARG A 244 -13.20 5.21 6.67
C ARG A 244 -14.14 5.28 5.47
N LEU A 245 -13.68 5.90 4.38
CA LEU A 245 -14.43 5.99 3.14
C LEU A 245 -14.73 4.61 2.53
N ALA A 246 -13.76 3.69 2.52
CA ALA A 246 -13.92 2.36 1.98
C ALA A 246 -14.95 1.55 2.79
N ASP A 247 -14.90 1.64 4.12
CA ASP A 247 -15.88 1.03 5.03
C ASP A 247 -17.29 1.57 4.81
N PHE A 248 -17.45 2.91 4.82
CA PHE A 248 -18.70 3.59 4.51
C PHE A 248 -19.28 3.12 3.16
N SER A 249 -18.46 3.17 2.11
CA SER A 249 -18.86 2.77 0.76
C SER A 249 -19.39 1.34 0.73
N ALA A 250 -18.73 0.41 1.43
CA ALA A 250 -19.12 -0.99 1.48
C ALA A 250 -20.40 -1.24 2.30
N ARG A 251 -20.61 -0.52 3.41
CA ARG A 251 -21.86 -0.57 4.19
C ARG A 251 -23.05 -0.03 3.38
N ASP A 252 -22.85 1.09 2.71
CA ASP A 252 -23.89 1.77 1.93
C ASP A 252 -24.34 1.00 0.67
N GLN A 253 -23.56 0.01 0.21
CA GLN A 253 -23.92 -0.83 -0.93
C GLN A 253 -25.25 -1.58 -0.76
N LYS A 254 -25.54 -2.13 0.43
CA LYS A 254 -26.79 -2.90 0.68
C LYS A 254 -27.99 -1.98 0.46
N ARG A 255 -27.98 -0.80 1.08
CA ARG A 255 -29.03 0.23 0.96
C ARG A 255 -29.20 0.69 -0.49
N LYS A 256 -28.11 1.03 -1.20
CA LYS A 256 -28.16 1.45 -2.62
C LYS A 256 -28.83 0.42 -3.52
N ARG A 257 -28.57 -0.88 -3.31
CA ARG A 257 -29.19 -1.97 -4.07
C ARG A 257 -30.69 -2.08 -3.78
N LEU A 258 -31.09 -1.95 -2.52
CA LEU A 258 -32.51 -1.94 -2.12
C LEU A 258 -33.24 -0.75 -2.72
N ALA A 259 -32.68 0.46 -2.62
CA ALA A 259 -33.25 1.68 -3.20
C ALA A 259 -33.39 1.59 -4.73
N MET A 260 -32.39 1.03 -5.42
CA MET A 260 -32.46 0.81 -6.87
C MET A 260 -33.54 -0.20 -7.26
N LYS A 261 -33.72 -1.27 -6.46
CA LYS A 261 -34.78 -2.27 -6.65
C LYS A 261 -36.17 -1.68 -6.42
N ALA A 262 -36.34 -0.86 -5.39
CA ALA A 262 -37.58 -0.16 -5.09
C ALA A 262 -37.98 0.84 -6.20
N ASN A 263 -37.00 1.58 -6.74
CA ASN A 263 -37.24 2.53 -7.84
C ASN A 263 -37.47 1.86 -9.21
N SER A 264 -37.12 0.58 -9.38
CA SER A 264 -37.37 -0.18 -10.62
C SER A 264 -38.79 -0.75 -10.66
N THR A 265 -39.80 0.11 -10.70
CA THR A 265 -41.21 -0.30 -10.84
C THR A 265 -41.55 -0.59 -12.30
N GLY A 266 -41.58 -1.87 -12.71
CA GLY A 266 -42.45 -2.35 -13.79
C GLY A 266 -41.88 -2.60 -15.20
N GLY A 267 -40.55 -2.63 -15.40
CA GLY A 267 -39.94 -3.03 -16.68
C GLY A 267 -38.97 -4.21 -16.52
N PRO A 268 -38.69 -5.00 -17.58
CA PRO A 268 -37.65 -6.03 -17.51
C PRO A 268 -36.34 -5.36 -17.15
N THR A 269 -35.83 -5.67 -15.95
CA THR A 269 -34.56 -5.17 -15.46
C THR A 269 -33.48 -5.52 -16.49
N PRO A 270 -32.74 -4.55 -17.06
CA PRO A 270 -31.57 -4.89 -17.87
C PRO A 270 -30.63 -5.74 -17.00
N PRO A 271 -30.01 -6.79 -17.55
CA PRO A 271 -29.18 -7.71 -16.77
C PRO A 271 -28.13 -6.92 -16.01
N MET A 272 -28.27 -6.92 -14.68
CA MET A 272 -27.39 -6.21 -13.77
C MET A 272 -25.97 -6.78 -13.93
N PRO A 273 -24.93 -5.94 -14.12
CA PRO A 273 -23.56 -6.38 -13.92
C PRO A 273 -23.45 -6.92 -12.49
N HIS A 274 -23.07 -8.19 -12.34
CA HIS A 274 -22.95 -8.89 -11.05
C HIS A 274 -21.80 -8.38 -10.16
N PHE A 275 -21.20 -7.23 -10.47
CA PHE A 275 -19.93 -6.80 -9.88
C PHE A 275 -20.08 -5.41 -9.24
N PRO A 276 -19.99 -5.32 -7.89
CA PRO A 276 -20.02 -4.03 -7.19
C PRO A 276 -18.77 -3.19 -7.44
N GLY A 277 -17.63 -3.82 -7.75
CA GLY A 277 -16.35 -3.17 -8.01
C GLY A 277 -16.08 -2.80 -9.47
N MET A 278 -14.86 -2.33 -9.72
CA MET A 278 -14.35 -1.95 -11.05
C MET A 278 -13.70 -3.13 -11.79
N ILE A 279 -13.37 -4.22 -11.09
CA ILE A 279 -12.76 -5.41 -11.68
C ILE A 279 -13.84 -6.46 -11.98
N PRO A 280 -14.02 -6.90 -13.24
CA PRO A 280 -14.97 -7.95 -13.59
C PRO A 280 -14.58 -9.34 -13.05
N ASN A 281 -15.56 -10.22 -12.80
CA ASN A 281 -15.38 -11.63 -12.44
C ASN A 281 -14.71 -11.93 -11.08
N LEU A 282 -14.77 -11.00 -10.12
CA LEU A 282 -14.28 -11.25 -8.78
C LEU A 282 -15.17 -12.27 -8.05
N LYS A 283 -14.58 -13.39 -7.63
CA LYS A 283 -15.18 -14.27 -6.62
C LYS A 283 -14.84 -13.75 -5.24
N GLU A 284 -15.73 -13.95 -4.28
CA GLU A 284 -15.46 -13.66 -2.87
C GLU A 284 -14.20 -14.43 -2.43
N PRO A 285 -13.21 -13.74 -1.81
CA PRO A 285 -11.99 -14.39 -1.34
C PRO A 285 -12.32 -15.44 -0.27
N GLN A 286 -11.78 -16.65 -0.43
CA GLN A 286 -11.87 -17.70 0.58
C GLN A 286 -10.63 -17.67 1.47
N PRO A 287 -10.76 -17.80 2.80
CA PRO A 287 -9.59 -17.83 3.68
C PRO A 287 -8.68 -19.03 3.36
N PRO A 288 -7.34 -18.88 3.44
CA PRO A 288 -6.44 -20.00 3.27
C PRO A 288 -6.69 -21.08 4.33
N MET A 289 -6.42 -22.34 3.95
CA MET A 289 -6.66 -23.52 4.79
C MET A 289 -5.99 -23.37 6.17
N GLY A 290 -6.78 -23.46 7.25
CA GLY A 290 -6.34 -23.27 8.64
C GLY A 290 -6.81 -21.98 9.33
N PHE A 291 -7.58 -21.12 8.64
CA PHE A 291 -8.09 -19.84 9.15
C PHE A 291 -9.63 -19.70 9.14
N SER A 292 -10.38 -20.81 9.09
CA SER A 292 -11.86 -20.76 9.04
C SER A 292 -12.47 -20.38 10.39
N PRO A 293 -13.31 -19.33 10.48
CA PRO A 293 -14.18 -19.12 11.64
C PRO A 293 -15.41 -20.03 11.57
N ALA A 294 -15.99 -20.33 12.74
CA ALA A 294 -17.24 -21.07 12.83
C ALA A 294 -18.41 -20.25 12.24
N TYR A 295 -19.20 -20.89 11.39
CA TYR A 295 -20.34 -20.32 10.68
C TYR A 295 -21.37 -19.73 11.67
N THR A 296 -21.64 -18.42 11.59
CA THR A 296 -22.79 -17.79 12.26
C THR A 296 -23.85 -17.49 11.20
N ILE A 297 -24.97 -18.19 11.28
CA ILE A 297 -26.14 -17.98 10.42
C ILE A 297 -26.93 -16.83 11.03
N SER A 298 -26.99 -15.67 10.37
CA SER A 298 -27.97 -14.64 10.71
C SER A 298 -29.19 -14.77 9.79
N SER A 299 -30.34 -15.08 10.37
CA SER A 299 -31.64 -15.03 9.70
C SER A 299 -32.20 -13.60 9.75
N GLU A 300 -32.51 -12.99 8.61
CA GLU A 300 -33.24 -11.71 8.55
C GLU A 300 -34.65 -11.92 7.97
N SER A 301 -35.66 -11.42 8.67
CA SER A 301 -37.06 -11.32 8.23
C SER A 301 -37.30 -9.98 7.54
N SER A 302 -37.91 -10.00 6.36
CA SER A 302 -38.24 -8.84 5.53
C SER A 302 -39.74 -8.54 5.60
N GLU A 303 -40.15 -7.33 6.01
CA GLU A 303 -41.45 -6.74 5.60
C GLU A 303 -41.72 -5.27 6.01
N ASN A 304 -40.77 -4.53 6.63
CA ASN A 304 -41.00 -3.12 7.06
C ASN A 304 -40.03 -2.05 6.50
N ASP A 305 -39.17 -2.39 5.53
CA ASP A 305 -37.96 -1.59 5.19
C ASP A 305 -38.20 -0.30 4.37
N ASP A 306 -39.30 -0.13 3.63
CA ASP A 306 -39.38 0.91 2.58
C ASP A 306 -39.48 2.36 3.11
N LYS A 307 -40.08 2.58 4.30
CA LYS A 307 -40.10 3.93 4.93
C LYS A 307 -38.80 4.29 5.62
N ASP A 308 -37.95 3.30 5.87
CA ASP A 308 -36.66 3.44 6.54
C ASP A 308 -35.54 3.83 5.55
N LEU A 309 -35.64 3.42 4.29
CA LEU A 309 -34.58 3.65 3.28
C LEU A 309 -34.25 5.12 3.00
N GLU A 310 -35.22 6.03 3.07
CA GLU A 310 -34.98 7.47 2.88
C GLU A 310 -34.34 8.10 4.12
N ALA A 311 -34.73 7.67 5.33
CA ALA A 311 -34.07 8.08 6.56
C ALA A 311 -32.61 7.58 6.59
N GLN A 312 -32.38 6.31 6.28
CA GLN A 312 -31.05 5.73 6.12
C GLN A 312 -30.22 6.44 5.04
N ARG A 313 -30.87 6.94 3.97
CA ARG A 313 -30.19 7.71 2.92
C ARG A 313 -29.69 9.07 3.44
N LEU A 314 -30.50 9.76 4.26
CA LEU A 314 -30.14 11.04 4.86
C LEU A 314 -29.01 10.85 5.88
N GLU A 315 -29.07 9.84 6.74
CA GLU A 315 -27.99 9.51 7.67
C GLU A 315 -26.68 9.18 6.94
N ALA A 316 -26.75 8.40 5.86
CA ALA A 316 -25.60 8.13 5.01
C ALA A 316 -25.07 9.38 4.29
N GLU A 317 -25.91 10.39 4.05
CA GLU A 317 -25.50 11.67 3.45
C GLU A 317 -24.78 12.55 4.46
N ASP A 318 -25.21 12.55 5.72
CA ASP A 318 -24.52 13.21 6.82
C ASP A 318 -23.13 12.57 7.06
N GLU A 319 -23.05 11.23 7.16
CA GLU A 319 -21.76 10.52 7.32
C GLU A 319 -20.83 10.79 6.12
N TRP A 320 -21.36 10.77 4.90
CA TRP A 320 -20.59 11.09 3.69
C TRP A 320 -20.04 12.52 3.72
N GLN A 321 -20.85 13.48 4.20
CA GLN A 321 -20.46 14.88 4.30
C GLN A 321 -19.37 15.09 5.34
N GLU A 322 -19.41 14.35 6.46
CA GLU A 322 -18.32 14.33 7.44
C GLU A 322 -17.01 13.82 6.85
N ILE A 323 -17.04 12.70 6.11
CA ILE A 323 -15.86 12.15 5.43
C ILE A 323 -15.29 13.18 4.45
N ARG A 324 -16.16 13.85 3.68
CA ARG A 324 -15.76 14.92 2.76
C ARG A 324 -15.10 16.09 3.50
N ASN A 325 -15.68 16.53 4.62
CA ASN A 325 -15.12 17.61 5.43
C ASN A 325 -13.75 17.23 6.00
N ALA A 326 -13.55 15.96 6.39
CA ALA A 326 -12.27 15.45 6.86
C ALA A 326 -11.17 15.49 5.79
N PHE A 327 -11.51 15.33 4.49
CA PHE A 327 -10.54 15.57 3.40
C PHE A 327 -10.06 17.03 3.38
N SER A 328 -10.97 17.99 3.54
CA SER A 328 -10.59 19.42 3.61
C SER A 328 -9.72 19.71 4.84
N VAL A 329 -10.08 19.17 6.00
CA VAL A 329 -9.25 19.29 7.21
C VAL A 329 -7.84 18.72 6.97
N LEU A 330 -7.74 17.57 6.31
CA LEU A 330 -6.44 16.95 6.01
C LEU A 330 -5.59 17.85 5.10
N GLU A 331 -6.20 18.45 4.07
CA GLU A 331 -5.54 19.37 3.14
C GLU A 331 -5.06 20.66 3.84
N ASP A 332 -5.84 21.21 4.78
CA ASP A 332 -5.45 22.40 5.55
C ASP A 332 -4.19 22.18 6.40
N HIS A 333 -3.90 20.92 6.76
CA HIS A 333 -2.70 20.53 7.49
C HIS A 333 -1.54 20.13 6.57
N PHE A 334 -1.73 20.13 5.24
CA PHE A 334 -0.61 20.02 4.30
C PHE A 334 0.16 21.33 4.31
N GLY A 335 1.32 21.34 4.97
CA GLY A 335 2.20 22.51 5.02
C GLY A 335 2.69 22.97 3.65
N GLU A 336 3.34 24.13 3.59
CA GLU A 336 3.90 24.71 2.35
C GLU A 336 4.83 23.75 1.60
N ASP A 337 5.52 22.92 2.35
CA ASP A 337 6.41 21.88 1.89
C ASP A 337 5.75 20.77 1.03
N PHE A 338 4.42 20.63 1.12
CA PHE A 338 3.64 19.70 0.31
C PHE A 338 3.15 20.33 -1.00
N GLN A 339 3.36 21.62 -1.21
CA GLN A 339 2.93 22.32 -2.42
C GLN A 339 3.79 21.94 -3.63
N PRO A 340 3.24 22.04 -4.86
CA PRO A 340 4.03 21.84 -6.07
C PRO A 340 5.16 22.85 -6.15
N LEU A 341 6.28 22.44 -6.75
CA LEU A 341 7.42 23.30 -7.00
C LEU A 341 7.02 24.44 -7.95
N GLY A 342 7.46 25.65 -7.62
CA GLY A 342 7.28 26.82 -8.48
C GLY A 342 8.04 26.71 -9.81
N GLU A 343 7.74 27.62 -10.74
CA GLU A 343 8.39 27.70 -12.05
C GLU A 343 9.91 27.98 -11.93
N GLU A 344 10.33 28.55 -10.81
CA GLU A 344 11.72 28.84 -10.50
C GLU A 344 12.56 27.58 -10.15
N PHE A 345 11.91 26.48 -9.76
CA PHE A 345 12.58 25.24 -9.34
C PHE A 345 12.35 24.07 -10.30
N SER A 346 11.51 24.24 -11.32
CA SER A 346 11.11 23.13 -12.19
C SER A 346 10.86 23.57 -13.63
N THR A 347 11.24 22.72 -14.59
CA THR A 347 11.01 23.00 -16.02
C THR A 347 9.59 22.61 -16.41
N PRO A 348 8.78 23.52 -16.99
CA PRO A 348 7.40 23.20 -17.36
C PRO A 348 7.32 22.04 -18.36
N ILE A 349 6.59 20.98 -18.00
CA ILE A 349 6.31 19.85 -18.88
C ILE A 349 4.86 19.94 -19.34
N SER A 350 4.65 20.12 -20.66
CA SER A 350 3.31 20.13 -21.24
C SER A 350 2.75 18.71 -21.33
N THR A 351 1.48 18.54 -20.90
CA THR A 351 0.80 17.24 -20.91
C THR A 351 -0.65 17.40 -21.38
N PRO A 352 -1.32 16.30 -21.79
CA PRO A 352 -2.76 16.30 -22.11
C PRO A 352 -3.68 16.69 -20.94
N PHE A 353 -3.13 16.82 -19.72
CA PHE A 353 -3.85 17.20 -18.51
C PHE A 353 -3.55 18.65 -18.08
N GLY A 354 -2.71 19.37 -18.82
CA GLY A 354 -2.14 20.68 -18.45
C GLY A 354 -0.66 20.58 -18.10
N THR A 355 -0.08 21.65 -17.56
CA THR A 355 1.32 21.64 -17.09
C THR A 355 1.49 20.64 -15.95
N ALA A 356 2.49 19.75 -16.06
CA ALA A 356 2.77 18.74 -15.04
C ALA A 356 3.09 19.37 -13.68
N LEU A 357 2.73 18.68 -12.61
CA LEU A 357 3.01 19.09 -11.24
C LEU A 357 4.19 18.29 -10.70
N GLN A 358 5.26 18.99 -10.34
CA GLN A 358 6.47 18.42 -9.77
C GLN A 358 6.53 18.76 -8.29
N TYR A 359 6.96 17.81 -7.45
CA TYR A 359 7.05 17.99 -6.00
C TYR A 359 8.48 17.77 -5.53
N ARG A 360 8.79 18.31 -4.34
CA ARG A 360 10.11 18.17 -3.70
C ARG A 360 10.54 16.71 -3.53
N THR A 361 9.58 15.81 -3.26
CA THR A 361 9.83 14.36 -3.15
C THR A 361 8.74 13.55 -3.86
N TYR A 362 9.10 12.34 -4.31
CA TYR A 362 8.13 11.38 -4.84
C TYR A 362 7.09 10.95 -3.79
N GLY A 363 7.46 10.99 -2.51
CA GLY A 363 6.57 10.69 -1.40
C GLY A 363 5.40 11.68 -1.31
N VAL A 364 5.69 12.98 -1.42
CA VAL A 364 4.66 14.04 -1.48
C VAL A 364 3.78 13.88 -2.72
N ALA A 365 4.36 13.58 -3.88
CA ALA A 365 3.57 13.27 -5.08
C ALA A 365 2.62 12.08 -4.85
N GLY A 366 3.09 11.03 -4.17
CA GLY A 366 2.29 9.87 -3.79
C GLY A 366 1.13 10.19 -2.83
N VAL A 367 1.34 11.11 -1.88
CA VAL A 367 0.28 11.62 -0.98
C VAL A 367 -0.80 12.31 -1.79
N TRP A 368 -0.44 13.27 -2.66
CA TRP A 368 -1.42 13.96 -3.49
C TRP A 368 -2.16 13.04 -4.48
N LEU A 369 -1.46 12.08 -5.08
CA LEU A 369 -2.09 11.08 -5.94
C LEU A 369 -3.19 10.31 -5.20
N ASN A 370 -2.91 9.85 -3.98
CA ASN A 370 -3.88 9.11 -3.17
C ASN A 370 -4.97 10.03 -2.61
N TYR A 371 -4.66 11.30 -2.30
CA TYR A 371 -5.64 12.29 -1.85
C TYR A 371 -6.71 12.53 -2.92
N TYR A 372 -6.28 12.83 -4.16
CA TYR A 372 -7.20 13.01 -5.28
C TYR A 372 -7.94 11.72 -5.64
N MET A 373 -7.28 10.55 -5.53
CA MET A 373 -7.95 9.26 -5.69
C MET A 373 -9.05 9.06 -4.64
N GLY A 374 -8.77 9.39 -3.38
CA GLY A 374 -9.73 9.37 -2.26
C GLY A 374 -10.93 10.28 -2.51
N LEU A 375 -10.70 11.51 -3.00
CA LEU A 375 -11.77 12.44 -3.38
C LEU A 375 -12.63 11.91 -4.54
N ILE A 376 -12.02 11.30 -5.56
CA ILE A 376 -12.76 10.65 -6.65
C ILE A 376 -13.63 9.51 -6.10
N ALA A 377 -13.06 8.66 -5.24
CA ALA A 377 -13.80 7.57 -4.61
C ALA A 377 -14.95 8.10 -3.72
N CYS A 378 -14.71 9.16 -2.95
CA CYS A 378 -15.70 9.82 -2.11
C CYS A 378 -16.90 10.30 -2.94
N HIS A 379 -16.66 11.02 -4.04
CA HIS A 379 -17.72 11.47 -4.93
C HIS A 379 -18.50 10.33 -5.59
N ARG A 380 -17.83 9.21 -5.91
CA ARG A 380 -18.48 8.00 -6.47
C ARG A 380 -19.27 7.23 -5.42
N ALA A 381 -18.89 7.34 -4.14
CA ALA A 381 -19.54 6.70 -3.01
C ALA A 381 -20.76 7.48 -2.47
N HIS A 382 -21.08 8.66 -3.00
CA HIS A 382 -22.22 9.46 -2.54
C HIS A 382 -23.53 8.64 -2.47
N PRO A 383 -24.37 8.79 -1.43
CA PRO A 383 -25.57 7.96 -1.22
C PRO A 383 -26.57 7.90 -2.38
N SER A 384 -26.64 8.96 -3.20
CA SER A 384 -27.48 9.03 -4.40
C SER A 384 -26.86 8.41 -5.66
N MET A 385 -25.60 7.99 -5.62
CA MET A 385 -24.95 7.29 -6.74
C MET A 385 -25.42 5.84 -6.84
N PRO A 386 -25.45 5.24 -8.05
CA PRO A 386 -25.84 3.86 -8.22
C PRO A 386 -24.83 2.88 -7.57
N PRO A 387 -25.28 1.68 -7.17
CA PRO A 387 -24.41 0.70 -6.51
C PRO A 387 -23.29 0.17 -7.41
N ALA A 388 -23.51 0.13 -8.74
CA ALA A 388 -22.50 -0.34 -9.68
C ALA A 388 -21.38 0.70 -9.87
N ALA A 389 -20.14 0.38 -9.47
CA ALA A 389 -19.01 1.31 -9.50
C ALA A 389 -18.77 1.97 -10.86
N MET A 390 -18.91 1.23 -11.97
CA MET A 390 -18.74 1.79 -13.32
C MET A 390 -19.83 2.78 -13.70
N ALA A 391 -21.07 2.57 -13.24
CA ALA A 391 -22.16 3.51 -13.45
C ALA A 391 -21.93 4.78 -12.60
N ALA A 392 -21.55 4.63 -11.34
CA ALA A 392 -21.20 5.73 -10.44
C ALA A 392 -20.03 6.55 -11.00
N ALA A 393 -19.01 5.90 -11.55
CA ALA A 393 -17.89 6.56 -12.21
C ALA A 393 -18.34 7.43 -13.39
N GLY A 394 -19.25 6.94 -14.23
CA GLY A 394 -19.81 7.70 -15.34
C GLY A 394 -20.63 8.93 -14.90
N LEU A 395 -21.46 8.78 -13.87
CA LEU A 395 -22.29 9.88 -13.32
C LEU A 395 -21.45 10.93 -12.60
N ALA A 396 -20.42 10.51 -11.86
CA ALA A 396 -19.54 11.40 -11.13
C ALA A 396 -18.50 12.10 -12.03
N ALA A 397 -18.20 11.55 -13.22
CA ALA A 397 -17.09 11.97 -14.09
C ALA A 397 -16.95 13.48 -14.29
N ARG A 398 -18.06 14.21 -14.47
CA ARG A 398 -18.03 15.67 -14.62
C ARG A 398 -17.59 16.38 -13.34
N LYS A 399 -18.10 15.96 -12.18
CA LYS A 399 -17.75 16.53 -10.87
C LYS A 399 -16.32 16.19 -10.48
N THR A 400 -15.84 15.00 -10.84
CA THR A 400 -14.51 14.49 -10.50
C THR A 400 -13.44 14.76 -11.58
N ALA A 401 -13.78 15.49 -12.65
CA ALA A 401 -12.89 15.73 -13.79
C ALA A 401 -11.62 16.49 -13.39
N TYR A 402 -11.75 17.47 -12.48
CA TYR A 402 -10.62 18.23 -11.96
C TYR A 402 -9.61 17.33 -11.26
N PHE A 403 -10.05 16.55 -10.27
CA PHE A 403 -9.19 15.61 -9.52
C PHE A 403 -8.52 14.58 -10.43
N ALA A 404 -9.22 14.14 -11.47
CA ALA A 404 -8.67 13.24 -12.49
C ALA A 404 -7.50 13.87 -13.24
N ASN A 405 -7.66 15.12 -13.68
CA ASN A 405 -6.61 15.83 -14.39
C ASN A 405 -5.43 16.10 -13.46
N GLU A 406 -5.65 16.44 -12.19
CA GLU A 406 -4.57 16.58 -11.21
C GLU A 406 -3.76 15.29 -11.08
N ILE A 407 -4.40 14.12 -10.97
CA ILE A 407 -3.70 12.82 -10.98
C ILE A 407 -2.82 12.68 -12.22
N GLY A 408 -3.34 13.01 -13.41
CA GLY A 408 -2.57 12.98 -14.66
C GLY A 408 -1.38 13.94 -14.67
N ARG A 409 -1.55 15.17 -14.18
CA ARG A 409 -0.50 16.19 -14.08
C ARG A 409 0.61 15.76 -13.11
N ILE A 410 0.26 15.17 -11.97
CA ILE A 410 1.22 14.69 -10.98
C ILE A 410 1.97 13.47 -11.50
N ALA A 411 1.26 12.49 -12.09
CA ALA A 411 1.88 11.29 -12.63
C ALA A 411 2.89 11.63 -13.76
N ALA A 412 2.60 12.65 -14.57
CA ALA A 412 3.53 13.16 -15.57
C ALA A 412 4.74 13.88 -14.96
N GLY A 413 4.59 14.49 -13.78
CA GLY A 413 5.65 15.22 -13.08
C GLY A 413 6.67 14.34 -12.35
N ILE A 414 6.33 13.08 -12.04
CA ILE A 414 7.28 12.10 -11.45
C ILE A 414 8.51 11.93 -12.35
N THR A 415 8.26 11.79 -13.65
CA THR A 415 9.29 11.72 -14.68
C THR A 415 8.61 12.05 -16.00
N GLY A 416 9.21 12.97 -16.77
CA GLY A 416 8.69 13.47 -18.05
C GLY A 416 8.52 12.37 -19.10
N ASP A 417 9.22 12.48 -20.23
CA ASP A 417 9.11 11.42 -21.24
C ASP A 417 9.83 10.13 -20.79
N LEU A 418 9.15 8.99 -20.97
CA LEU A 418 9.63 7.65 -20.65
C LEU A 418 9.92 6.80 -21.90
N SER A 419 9.49 7.27 -23.08
CA SER A 419 9.52 6.50 -24.33
C SER A 419 10.92 5.95 -24.65
N MET A 420 11.94 6.80 -24.52
CA MET A 420 13.35 6.46 -24.82
C MET A 420 14.14 5.99 -23.60
N LYS A 421 13.55 5.96 -22.39
CA LYS A 421 14.26 5.50 -21.20
C LYS A 421 14.35 3.98 -21.21
N THR A 422 15.53 3.44 -20.92
CA THR A 422 15.76 1.99 -20.82
C THR A 422 15.76 1.50 -19.38
N GLN A 423 16.11 2.36 -18.43
CA GLN A 423 16.18 2.04 -17.01
C GLN A 423 15.74 3.25 -16.16
N VAL A 424 15.24 2.96 -14.97
CA VAL A 424 14.88 3.97 -13.95
C VAL A 424 15.58 3.63 -12.64
N ASN A 425 15.88 4.65 -11.85
CA ASN A 425 16.34 4.41 -10.50
C ASN A 425 15.20 3.80 -9.65
N PRO A 426 15.50 3.10 -8.56
CA PRO A 426 14.48 2.44 -7.74
C PRO A 426 13.41 3.41 -7.18
N GLY A 427 13.79 4.65 -6.85
CA GLY A 427 12.85 5.65 -6.31
C GLY A 427 11.80 6.09 -7.34
N VAL A 428 12.22 6.38 -8.57
CA VAL A 428 11.34 6.68 -9.70
C VAL A 428 10.49 5.46 -10.04
N GLY A 429 11.07 4.26 -10.07
CA GLY A 429 10.34 3.02 -10.31
C GLY A 429 9.23 2.79 -9.28
N ALA A 430 9.51 3.02 -8.00
CA ALA A 430 8.51 2.94 -6.93
C ALA A 430 7.40 3.99 -7.12
N ALA A 431 7.75 5.25 -7.36
CA ALA A 431 6.77 6.33 -7.58
C ALA A 431 5.86 6.05 -8.79
N LEU A 432 6.43 5.49 -9.84
CA LEU A 432 5.70 5.05 -11.04
C LEU A 432 4.72 3.91 -10.73
N ILE A 433 5.16 2.86 -10.03
CA ILE A 433 4.28 1.76 -9.59
C ILE A 433 3.11 2.31 -8.77
N GLU A 434 3.42 3.16 -7.79
CA GLU A 434 2.45 3.79 -6.88
C GLU A 434 1.39 4.64 -7.60
N SER A 435 1.76 5.28 -8.72
CA SER A 435 0.81 6.05 -9.52
C SER A 435 -0.22 5.20 -10.27
N SER A 436 0.03 3.90 -10.47
CA SER A 436 -0.76 3.04 -11.37
C SER A 436 -2.22 2.92 -10.94
N THR A 437 -2.49 2.68 -9.66
CA THR A 437 -3.86 2.54 -9.14
C THR A 437 -4.62 3.87 -9.19
N CYS A 438 -3.95 4.98 -8.90
CA CYS A 438 -4.53 6.32 -9.00
C CYS A 438 -4.89 6.64 -10.46
N LEU A 439 -3.98 6.31 -11.40
CA LEU A 439 -4.20 6.43 -12.83
C LEU A 439 -5.33 5.54 -13.33
N PHE A 440 -5.54 4.35 -12.76
CA PHE A 440 -6.70 3.52 -13.09
C PHE A 440 -8.01 4.23 -12.73
N LEU A 441 -8.11 4.69 -11.47
CA LEU A 441 -9.34 5.30 -10.96
C LEU A 441 -9.73 6.57 -11.73
N ALA A 442 -8.73 7.39 -12.09
CA ALA A 442 -8.88 8.57 -12.95
C ALA A 442 -9.08 8.20 -14.43
N GLY A 443 -8.36 7.20 -14.92
CA GLY A 443 -8.33 6.75 -16.31
C GLY A 443 -9.69 6.30 -16.82
N VAL A 444 -10.42 5.53 -16.01
CA VAL A 444 -11.75 5.00 -16.36
C VAL A 444 -12.73 6.09 -16.80
N GLN A 445 -12.60 7.33 -16.31
CA GLN A 445 -13.49 8.45 -16.67
C GLN A 445 -12.95 9.39 -17.77
N TYR A 446 -11.73 9.18 -18.29
CA TYR A 446 -11.19 10.02 -19.35
C TYR A 446 -11.97 9.87 -20.66
N GLN A 447 -12.23 11.00 -21.31
CA GLN A 447 -12.95 11.07 -22.59
C GLN A 447 -12.09 11.57 -23.74
N LYS A 448 -11.10 12.43 -23.47
CA LYS A 448 -10.22 12.98 -24.50
C LYS A 448 -9.27 11.92 -25.02
N SER A 449 -9.12 11.83 -26.34
CA SER A 449 -8.25 10.83 -26.99
C SER A 449 -6.80 10.92 -26.51
N GLU A 450 -6.25 12.14 -26.42
CA GLU A 450 -4.87 12.38 -25.98
C GLU A 450 -4.61 11.89 -24.56
N GLN A 451 -5.55 12.11 -23.64
CA GLN A 451 -5.47 11.66 -22.25
C GLN A 451 -5.49 10.13 -22.15
N ARG A 452 -6.35 9.48 -22.95
CA ARG A 452 -6.46 8.02 -23.01
C ARG A 452 -5.17 7.40 -23.55
N ILE A 453 -4.67 7.89 -24.68
CA ILE A 453 -3.43 7.42 -25.32
C ILE A 453 -2.24 7.61 -24.37
N TRP A 454 -2.11 8.78 -23.74
CA TRP A 454 -1.04 9.04 -22.79
C TRP A 454 -1.09 8.08 -21.60
N THR A 455 -2.28 7.83 -21.05
CA THR A 455 -2.45 6.95 -19.88
C THR A 455 -2.04 5.52 -20.20
N VAL A 456 -2.45 4.99 -21.36
CA VAL A 456 -2.08 3.64 -21.80
C VAL A 456 -0.58 3.54 -22.04
N ARG A 457 0.02 4.50 -22.76
CA ARG A 457 1.47 4.53 -23.00
C ARG A 457 2.25 4.59 -21.69
N ARG A 458 1.84 5.47 -20.77
CA ARG A 458 2.44 5.60 -19.44
C ARG A 458 2.40 4.28 -18.67
N LEU A 459 1.26 3.59 -18.63
CA LEU A 459 1.14 2.31 -17.92
C LEU A 459 1.97 1.20 -18.57
N LYS A 460 2.06 1.16 -19.91
CA LYS A 460 2.94 0.23 -20.65
C LYS A 460 4.42 0.52 -20.35
N ASP A 461 4.82 1.80 -20.31
CA ASP A 461 6.16 2.21 -19.92
C ASP A 461 6.50 1.82 -18.48
N ILE A 462 5.55 1.97 -17.54
CA ILE A 462 5.73 1.52 -16.15
C ILE A 462 6.03 0.02 -16.13
N ALA A 463 5.23 -0.80 -16.81
CA ALA A 463 5.46 -2.24 -16.89
C ALA A 463 6.81 -2.58 -17.53
N ARG A 464 7.18 -1.89 -18.62
CA ARG A 464 8.47 -2.09 -19.32
C ARG A 464 9.67 -1.77 -18.44
N LEU A 465 9.61 -0.66 -17.70
CA LEU A 465 10.73 -0.14 -16.90
C LEU A 465 10.87 -0.77 -15.52
N THR A 466 9.78 -1.31 -14.97
CA THR A 466 9.76 -1.86 -13.61
C THR A 466 9.44 -3.35 -13.57
N GLY A 467 8.93 -3.94 -14.65
CA GLY A 467 8.43 -5.31 -14.67
C GLY A 467 7.07 -5.49 -13.98
N TRP A 468 6.40 -4.43 -13.55
CA TRP A 468 5.11 -4.43 -12.85
C TRP A 468 3.94 -4.80 -13.79
N GLU A 469 3.55 -6.07 -13.83
CA GLU A 469 2.49 -6.55 -14.74
C GLU A 469 1.11 -6.01 -14.41
N SER A 470 0.88 -5.65 -13.14
CA SER A 470 -0.35 -4.98 -12.72
C SER A 470 -0.62 -3.68 -13.49
N ALA A 471 0.41 -2.95 -13.96
CA ALA A 471 0.19 -1.80 -14.83
C ALA A 471 -0.39 -2.18 -16.19
N LEU A 472 -0.02 -3.35 -16.76
CA LEU A 472 -0.61 -3.85 -18.01
C LEU A 472 -2.07 -4.25 -17.79
N ALA A 473 -2.38 -4.93 -16.69
CA ALA A 473 -3.75 -5.28 -16.34
C ALA A 473 -4.62 -4.03 -16.13
N ILE A 474 -4.07 -3.00 -15.48
CA ILE A 474 -4.71 -1.69 -15.30
C ILE A 474 -4.96 -1.01 -16.66
N ALA A 475 -3.97 -1.00 -17.56
CA ALA A 475 -4.13 -0.44 -18.91
C ALA A 475 -5.26 -1.14 -19.66
N ALA A 476 -5.26 -2.48 -19.68
CA ALA A 476 -6.31 -3.27 -20.30
C ALA A 476 -7.70 -3.03 -19.67
N GLY A 477 -7.75 -2.80 -18.35
CA GLY A 477 -8.95 -2.40 -17.63
C GLY A 477 -9.51 -1.05 -18.10
N CYS A 478 -8.66 -0.03 -18.24
CA CYS A 478 -9.03 1.26 -18.80
C CYS A 478 -9.55 1.12 -20.23
N GLU A 479 -8.84 0.44 -21.12
CA GLU A 479 -9.26 0.23 -22.50
C GLU A 479 -10.60 -0.47 -22.61
N THR A 480 -10.78 -1.56 -21.85
CA THR A 480 -12.05 -2.30 -21.78
C THR A 480 -13.19 -1.40 -21.32
N SER A 481 -12.94 -0.52 -20.34
CA SER A 481 -13.95 0.42 -19.86
C SER A 481 -14.38 1.41 -20.94
N TRP A 482 -13.44 1.94 -21.72
CA TRP A 482 -13.73 2.90 -22.79
C TRP A 482 -14.41 2.24 -23.99
N THR A 483 -13.97 1.05 -24.39
CA THR A 483 -14.60 0.27 -25.47
C THR A 483 -16.05 -0.05 -25.12
N LYS A 484 -16.32 -0.58 -23.92
CA LYS A 484 -17.68 -0.86 -23.48
C LYS A 484 -18.52 0.41 -23.37
N ALA A 485 -17.97 1.49 -22.83
CA ALA A 485 -18.68 2.77 -22.75
C ALA A 485 -19.09 3.29 -24.15
N ALA A 486 -18.24 3.10 -25.17
CA ALA A 486 -18.56 3.45 -26.54
C ALA A 486 -19.63 2.52 -27.15
N GLU A 487 -19.55 1.21 -26.92
CA GLU A 487 -20.56 0.24 -27.38
C GLU A 487 -21.96 0.54 -26.83
N PHE A 488 -22.03 0.99 -25.57
CA PHE A 488 -23.29 1.40 -24.94
C PHE A 488 -23.74 2.83 -25.30
N GLY A 489 -23.03 3.54 -26.20
CA GLY A 489 -23.33 4.92 -26.57
C GLY A 489 -23.15 5.94 -25.44
N LYS A 490 -22.42 5.57 -24.37
CA LYS A 490 -22.20 6.39 -23.17
C LYS A 490 -20.84 7.11 -23.17
N GLY A 491 -20.05 6.98 -24.24
CA GLY A 491 -18.76 7.62 -24.36
C GLY A 491 -18.26 7.69 -25.81
N PRO A 492 -17.22 8.49 -26.08
CA PRO A 492 -16.63 8.58 -27.42
C PRO A 492 -15.93 7.27 -27.80
N PRO A 493 -15.91 6.93 -29.10
CA PRO A 493 -15.26 5.71 -29.60
C PRO A 493 -13.79 5.66 -29.17
N TYR A 494 -13.33 4.47 -28.81
CA TYR A 494 -11.95 4.21 -28.46
C TYR A 494 -11.31 3.32 -29.51
N ILE A 495 -10.20 3.79 -30.08
CA ILE A 495 -9.34 3.01 -30.97
C ILE A 495 -8.17 2.57 -30.12
N LYS A 496 -7.96 1.25 -30.02
CA LYS A 496 -6.82 0.69 -29.29
C LYS A 496 -5.53 1.20 -29.90
N VAL A 497 -4.59 1.56 -29.03
CA VAL A 497 -3.24 1.92 -29.47
C VAL A 497 -2.59 0.64 -29.99
N GLU A 498 -2.30 0.55 -31.28
CA GLU A 498 -1.59 -0.58 -31.88
C GLU A 498 -0.22 -0.72 -31.21
N ASP A 499 0.09 -1.94 -30.79
CA ASP A 499 1.38 -2.29 -30.21
C ASP A 499 2.36 -2.59 -31.34
N GLU A 500 3.40 -1.78 -31.50
CA GLU A 500 4.53 -2.09 -32.39
C GLU A 500 5.51 -3.11 -31.77
N GLU A 501 5.22 -3.70 -30.60
CA GLU A 501 6.09 -4.71 -29.95
C GLU A 501 5.40 -6.08 -29.80
N GLU A 502 6.14 -7.11 -30.25
CA GLU A 502 5.80 -8.53 -30.35
C GLU A 502 5.17 -9.17 -29.09
N GLU A 503 4.30 -10.16 -29.32
CA GLU A 503 3.72 -11.04 -28.30
C GLU A 503 4.77 -11.52 -27.28
N ASP A 504 4.65 -11.10 -26.02
CA ASP A 504 5.50 -11.55 -24.93
C ASP A 504 5.30 -13.05 -24.65
N PRO A 505 6.29 -13.93 -24.93
CA PRO A 505 6.19 -15.37 -24.67
C PRO A 505 5.98 -15.71 -23.18
N THR A 506 6.33 -14.78 -22.27
CA THR A 506 6.19 -14.99 -20.83
C THR A 506 4.74 -14.92 -20.33
N ALA A 507 3.86 -14.22 -21.04
CA ALA A 507 2.42 -14.15 -20.73
C ALA A 507 1.73 -15.51 -20.97
N GLN A 508 2.14 -16.25 -22.01
CA GLN A 508 1.62 -17.59 -22.34
C GLN A 508 2.05 -18.65 -21.31
N ILE A 509 3.27 -18.56 -20.78
CA ILE A 509 3.76 -19.46 -19.72
C ILE A 509 2.98 -19.22 -18.42
N TRP A 510 2.69 -17.97 -18.05
CA TRP A 510 1.89 -17.68 -16.86
C TRP A 510 0.47 -18.22 -16.96
N ASN A 511 -0.19 -18.08 -18.12
CA ASN A 511 -1.51 -18.66 -18.36
C ASN A 511 -1.48 -20.20 -18.32
N SER A 512 -0.42 -20.82 -18.84
CA SER A 512 -0.23 -22.28 -18.80
C SER A 512 0.05 -22.79 -17.38
N VAL A 513 0.90 -22.11 -16.61
CA VAL A 513 1.17 -22.44 -15.20
C VAL A 513 -0.05 -22.21 -14.32
N ARG A 514 -0.88 -21.19 -14.61
CA ARG A 514 -2.18 -20.97 -13.94
C ARG A 514 -3.16 -22.11 -14.20
N SER A 515 -3.17 -22.69 -15.40
CA SER A 515 -3.96 -23.90 -15.70
C SER A 515 -3.42 -25.10 -14.91
N LEU A 516 -2.10 -25.31 -14.92
CA LEU A 516 -1.46 -26.44 -14.24
C LEU A 516 -1.55 -26.36 -12.70
N GLN A 517 -1.51 -25.17 -12.10
CA GLN A 517 -1.76 -25.01 -10.66
C GLN A 517 -3.22 -25.28 -10.27
N LYS A 518 -4.18 -25.02 -11.17
CA LYS A 518 -5.58 -25.43 -11.00
C LYS A 518 -5.71 -26.96 -11.00
N ASP A 519 -4.93 -27.62 -11.85
CA ASP A 519 -5.00 -29.07 -12.07
C ASP A 519 -4.15 -29.90 -11.07
N HIS A 520 -3.22 -29.27 -10.33
CA HIS A 520 -2.34 -29.96 -9.36
C HIS A 520 -2.58 -29.57 -7.88
N LEU A 521 -3.65 -28.82 -7.59
CA LEU A 521 -4.11 -28.54 -6.22
C LEU A 521 -5.53 -29.07 -5.89
N GLY A 522 -6.08 -29.97 -6.71
CA GLY A 522 -7.16 -30.90 -6.32
C GLY A 522 -6.65 -32.34 -6.46
N PRO A 523 -6.56 -33.15 -5.38
CA PRO A 523 -7.66 -33.45 -4.46
C PRO A 523 -7.26 -33.37 -2.97
N PHE A 524 -6.64 -32.28 -2.51
CA PHE A 524 -6.43 -32.04 -1.08
C PHE A 524 -7.56 -31.23 -0.41
N TYR A 525 -8.60 -30.88 -1.17
CA TYR A 525 -9.81 -30.18 -0.71
C TYR A 525 -11.07 -31.02 -0.96
N ARG A 526 -11.17 -32.19 -0.32
CA ARG A 526 -12.47 -32.86 -0.08
C ARG A 526 -12.38 -33.64 1.22
N GLY A 527 -13.01 -33.11 2.26
CA GLY A 527 -13.28 -33.88 3.47
C GLY A 527 -14.51 -34.75 3.23
N GLU A 528 -14.34 -36.05 3.22
CA GLU A 528 -15.41 -37.01 3.54
C GLU A 528 -14.88 -37.90 4.65
N GLY A 529 -15.57 -37.87 5.80
CA GLY A 529 -15.38 -38.85 6.84
C GLY A 529 -16.14 -40.12 6.51
N GLN A 530 -15.51 -41.27 6.75
CA GLN A 530 -16.12 -42.50 7.27
C GLN A 530 -15.02 -43.50 7.63
N GLY A 531 -15.32 -44.35 8.60
CA GLY A 531 -14.35 -45.08 9.41
C GLY A 531 -13.82 -46.41 8.85
N GLU A 532 -12.94 -46.97 9.68
CA GLU A 532 -12.55 -48.37 9.85
C GLU A 532 -11.65 -49.06 8.81
N GLY A 533 -10.62 -49.76 9.33
CA GLY A 533 -9.98 -50.89 8.62
C GLY A 533 -8.48 -51.06 8.85
N MET A 534 -8.11 -52.06 9.67
CA MET A 534 -6.77 -52.59 9.95
C MET A 534 -5.92 -52.93 8.71
N GLY A 535 -4.58 -52.95 8.87
CA GLY A 535 -3.68 -53.71 7.98
C GLY A 535 -2.19 -53.51 8.25
N SER A 536 -1.51 -54.60 8.64
CA SER A 536 -0.14 -54.71 9.16
C SER A 536 0.99 -54.79 8.11
N GLY A 537 2.23 -54.55 8.58
CA GLY A 537 3.51 -55.07 8.04
C GLY A 537 4.30 -54.07 7.18
N GLY A 538 5.62 -53.89 7.25
CA GLY A 538 6.73 -54.57 7.93
C GLY A 538 7.99 -54.47 7.05
N ARG A 539 9.18 -54.34 7.68
CA ARG A 539 10.57 -54.57 7.18
C ARG A 539 11.27 -53.48 6.34
N GLU A 540 12.39 -52.92 6.82
CA GLU A 540 13.84 -53.32 6.65
C GLU A 540 14.34 -52.95 5.22
N ASP A 541 15.54 -52.42 4.91
CA ASP A 541 16.82 -52.28 5.61
C ASP A 541 17.83 -51.46 4.75
N ARG A 542 18.95 -51.04 5.37
CA ARG A 542 20.33 -50.75 4.82
C ARG A 542 20.62 -49.41 4.12
N GLU A 543 21.51 -48.53 4.65
CA GLU A 543 23.00 -48.58 4.76
C GLU A 543 23.71 -48.54 3.38
N ARG A 544 24.84 -47.87 3.11
CA ARG A 544 25.86 -47.06 3.82
C ARG A 544 26.79 -46.44 2.75
N ASN A 545 27.43 -45.31 3.09
CA ASN A 545 28.77 -44.80 2.71
C ASN A 545 29.23 -44.60 1.25
N MET A 546 29.72 -43.38 0.97
CA MET A 546 31.09 -43.17 0.46
C MET A 546 31.59 -41.74 0.76
N GLU A 547 32.74 -41.66 1.46
CA GLU A 547 33.56 -40.46 1.69
C GLU A 547 34.63 -40.28 0.61
N GLY A 548 35.15 -39.05 0.49
CA GLY A 548 36.42 -38.69 -0.18
C GLY A 548 36.21 -37.58 -1.22
N GLY A 549 36.92 -36.45 -1.23
CA GLY A 549 38.08 -36.02 -0.47
C GLY A 549 38.36 -34.52 -0.71
N VAL A 550 39.33 -34.03 0.05
CA VAL A 550 39.64 -32.62 0.36
C VAL A 550 40.47 -31.95 -0.76
N GLY A 551 40.18 -30.67 -1.03
CA GLY A 551 41.02 -29.76 -1.81
C GLY A 551 41.04 -28.37 -1.15
N MET A 552 42.19 -28.03 -0.57
CA MET A 552 42.46 -26.86 0.27
C MET A 552 42.85 -25.66 -0.61
N GLY A 553 42.27 -24.48 -0.36
CA GLY A 553 42.63 -23.22 -1.01
C GLY A 553 42.32 -22.03 -0.10
N GLU A 554 43.34 -21.55 0.60
CA GLU A 554 43.28 -20.46 1.58
C GLU A 554 42.89 -19.11 0.95
N ARG A 555 41.91 -18.41 1.55
CA ARG A 555 41.79 -16.95 1.42
C ARG A 555 41.48 -16.34 2.78
N LYS A 556 42.38 -15.47 3.23
CA LYS A 556 42.37 -14.74 4.51
C LYS A 556 41.06 -13.96 4.69
N GLU A 557 40.28 -14.33 5.70
CA GLU A 557 39.17 -13.53 6.20
C GLU A 557 39.69 -12.37 7.06
N ARG A 558 39.38 -11.13 6.66
CA ARG A 558 39.46 -9.97 7.56
C ARG A 558 38.14 -9.87 8.31
N LYS A 559 38.17 -10.18 9.61
CA LYS A 559 37.08 -9.90 10.57
C LYS A 559 36.83 -8.39 10.64
N LEU A 560 35.66 -7.94 10.20
CA LEU A 560 35.11 -6.63 10.53
C LEU A 560 34.04 -6.83 11.61
N VAL A 561 34.32 -6.24 12.77
CA VAL A 561 33.43 -6.23 13.94
C VAL A 561 32.40 -5.11 13.72
N LEU A 562 31.14 -5.49 13.48
CA LEU A 562 30.01 -4.56 13.43
C LEU A 562 29.63 -4.16 14.87
N LYS A 563 29.80 -2.86 15.19
CA LYS A 563 29.31 -2.24 16.42
C LYS A 563 27.87 -1.74 16.20
N THR A 564 26.99 -2.16 17.11
CA THR A 564 25.63 -1.67 17.46
C THR A 564 24.49 -1.82 16.43
N PRO A 565 23.27 -2.18 16.89
CA PRO A 565 22.21 -2.71 16.04
C PRO A 565 21.36 -1.57 15.45
N GLU A 566 21.68 -1.15 14.22
CA GLU A 566 20.73 -0.40 13.41
C GLU A 566 19.52 -1.30 13.11
N ARG A 567 18.33 -0.81 13.47
CA ARG A 567 17.06 -1.51 13.28
C ARG A 567 16.89 -1.87 11.81
N ILE A 568 16.66 -3.16 11.58
CA ILE A 568 16.68 -3.78 10.26
C ILE A 568 15.25 -3.73 9.70
N HIS A 569 14.89 -2.60 9.07
CA HIS A 569 13.64 -2.43 8.34
C HIS A 569 13.72 -3.15 6.98
N TYR A 570 13.22 -4.38 6.91
CA TYR A 570 12.98 -5.07 5.63
C TYR A 570 11.47 -5.14 5.35
N ALA A 571 11.01 -4.35 4.38
CA ALA A 571 9.91 -4.71 3.48
C ALA A 571 9.74 -3.68 2.35
N LEU A 572 9.91 -4.16 1.11
CA LEU A 572 9.03 -3.93 -0.04
C LEU A 572 8.54 -2.51 -0.35
N GLY A 573 9.15 -1.93 -1.39
CA GLY A 573 8.44 -1.11 -2.37
C GLY A 573 7.93 0.26 -1.93
N VAL A 574 8.13 0.68 -0.69
CA VAL A 574 7.52 1.90 -0.17
C VAL A 574 8.53 2.66 0.69
N LEU A 575 8.88 3.85 0.20
CA LEU A 575 9.64 4.94 0.86
C LEU A 575 11.16 4.80 0.80
N GLY A 576 11.76 5.62 -0.06
CA GLY A 576 13.17 5.95 0.02
C GLY A 576 13.43 6.79 1.27
N PHE A 577 14.56 6.53 1.92
CA PHE A 577 15.24 7.56 2.67
C PHE A 577 16.43 8.01 1.84
N GLN A 578 16.31 9.23 1.35
CA GLN A 578 17.44 10.08 1.09
C GLN A 578 17.77 10.70 2.45
N GLU A 579 18.91 10.35 3.01
CA GLU A 579 19.72 11.32 3.73
C GLU A 579 21.17 10.95 3.41
N ASP A 580 21.77 11.82 2.59
CA ASP A 580 23.22 11.99 2.52
C ASP A 580 23.74 12.11 3.97
N PHE A 581 24.97 11.74 4.30
CA PHE A 581 26.11 12.63 4.12
C PHE A 581 27.37 11.89 4.56
N GLY A 582 28.43 12.02 3.77
CA GLY A 582 29.77 11.69 4.23
C GLY A 582 30.80 11.48 3.14
N ASN A 583 30.89 12.42 2.18
CA ASN A 583 32.14 12.87 1.53
C ASN A 583 31.82 13.61 0.23
N LEU A 584 31.45 14.87 0.34
CA LEU A 584 31.65 15.87 -0.71
C LEU A 584 31.81 17.20 0.01
N GLU A 585 33.04 17.46 0.47
CA GLU A 585 33.45 18.82 0.85
C GLU A 585 33.35 19.69 -0.40
N LEU A 586 32.49 20.70 -0.34
CA LEU A 586 32.41 21.78 -1.30
C LEU A 586 33.47 22.83 -0.88
N VAL A 587 34.36 23.16 -1.82
CA VAL A 587 35.16 24.39 -1.71
C VAL A 587 34.54 25.41 -2.65
N ASP A 588 34.04 26.50 -2.06
CA ASP A 588 33.62 27.69 -2.77
C ASP A 588 34.85 28.43 -3.31
N GLU A 589 34.85 28.79 -4.60
CA GLU A 589 35.49 30.04 -5.02
C GLU A 589 34.51 30.87 -5.85
N VAL A 590 34.01 31.90 -5.15
CA VAL A 590 33.30 33.06 -5.64
C VAL A 590 34.15 33.80 -6.67
N GLY A 591 33.52 34.18 -7.77
CA GLY A 591 34.12 34.98 -8.83
C GLY A 591 34.65 36.34 -8.36
N LYS A 592 35.72 36.78 -9.00
CA LYS A 592 36.12 38.18 -9.06
C LYS A 592 36.13 38.63 -10.51
N GLU A 593 35.20 39.50 -10.85
CA GLU A 593 35.39 40.50 -11.91
C GLU A 593 36.49 41.48 -11.47
N GLU A 594 37.43 41.80 -12.37
CA GLU A 594 37.56 43.16 -12.93
C GLU A 594 38.83 43.33 -13.78
N LYS A 595 38.64 44.06 -14.90
CA LYS A 595 39.56 45.00 -15.57
C LYS A 595 40.70 44.48 -16.46
N GLY A 596 40.52 44.75 -17.76
CA GLY A 596 41.41 45.67 -18.48
C GLY A 596 42.25 45.12 -19.63
N GLY A 597 42.00 45.65 -20.84
CA GLY A 597 43.07 46.14 -21.71
C GLY A 597 43.78 45.18 -22.68
N ASP A 598 43.36 45.30 -23.94
CA ASP A 598 44.22 45.52 -25.12
C ASP A 598 44.88 44.35 -25.92
N MET A 599 44.85 44.58 -27.23
CA MET A 599 45.68 44.10 -28.34
C MET A 599 45.62 42.66 -28.91
N ARG A 600 45.20 42.65 -30.20
CA ARG A 600 45.85 42.00 -31.38
C ARG A 600 45.95 40.47 -31.43
N ARG A 601 45.30 39.84 -32.41
CA ARG A 601 45.77 39.56 -33.80
C ARG A 601 44.98 38.40 -34.44
N ARG A 602 44.54 38.66 -35.68
CA ARG A 602 44.51 37.78 -36.88
C ARG A 602 44.59 36.25 -36.68
N GLY A 603 43.63 35.55 -37.29
CA GLY A 603 43.83 34.18 -37.79
C GLY A 603 42.59 33.60 -38.47
N ARG A 604 42.54 33.68 -39.81
CA ARG A 604 41.65 32.87 -40.66
C ARG A 604 41.98 31.38 -40.48
N GLY A 605 40.97 30.51 -40.52
CA GLY A 605 41.22 29.09 -40.80
C GLY A 605 40.07 28.14 -40.51
N ARG A 606 39.17 28.03 -41.50
CA ARG A 606 38.09 27.03 -41.69
C ARG A 606 36.84 27.16 -40.83
#